data_AF-A0A9D6KYQ9-F1
#
_entry.id   AF-A0A9D6KYQ9-F1
#
_cell.length_a   1.000
_cell.length_b   1.000
_cell.length_c   1.000
_cell.angle_alpha   90.00
_cell.angle_beta   90.00
_cell.angle_gamma   90.00
#
_symmetry.space_group_name_H-M   'P 1'
#
loop_
_entity.id
_entity.type
_entity.pdbx_description
1 polymer ?
#
loop_
_entity_poly.entity_id
_entity_poly.type
_entity_poly.pdbx_seq_one_letter_code
_entity_poly.pdbx_strand_id
1 'polypeptide(L)'
;MGLLDSLVGGAVGAGLAVAAQRILEQHGGVQGVVNQMQQHGLGDTVRSWVSTGPNLPITAEQIHQVFGSGTIDEIARRAGMNPQQLTQQLAQFFPQAIDHLTPNGQVPPSNPAT
;
A
#
# COMPACT_ATOMS: atom_id res chain seq x y z
N MET A 1 13.67 4.06 31.04
CA MET A 1 12.55 3.99 30.07
C MET A 1 13.14 4.17 28.68
N GLY A 2 12.95 3.26 27.73
CA GLY A 2 13.49 3.46 26.37
C GLY A 2 13.68 2.25 25.46
N LEU A 3 13.23 1.04 25.85
CA LEU A 3 13.30 -0.14 24.98
C LEU A 3 11.93 -0.66 24.53
N LEU A 4 10.85 -0.15 25.14
CA LEU A 4 9.47 -0.52 24.78
C LEU A 4 8.93 0.35 23.62
N ASP A 5 9.43 1.57 23.47
CA ASP A 5 9.04 2.51 22.40
C ASP A 5 9.58 2.07 21.03
N SER A 6 10.80 1.52 21.01
CA SER A 6 11.43 0.94 19.81
C SER A 6 10.72 -0.31 19.29
N LEU A 7 10.06 -1.05 20.19
CA LEU A 7 9.30 -2.25 19.83
C LEU A 7 7.90 -1.89 19.31
N VAL A 8 7.27 -0.82 19.82
CA VAL A 8 5.97 -0.35 19.33
C VAL A 8 6.11 0.34 17.97
N GLY A 9 7.15 1.16 17.76
CA GLY A 9 7.44 1.73 16.43
C GLY A 9 7.89 0.68 15.40
N GLY A 10 8.69 -0.31 15.84
CA GLY A 10 9.17 -1.40 14.98
C GLY A 10 8.09 -2.42 14.60
N ALA A 11 7.17 -2.76 15.52
CA ALA A 11 6.06 -3.67 15.24
C ALA A 11 5.06 -3.08 14.25
N VAL A 12 4.79 -1.77 14.32
CA VAL A 12 3.95 -1.09 13.34
C VAL A 12 4.62 -1.07 11.95
N GLY A 13 5.92 -0.79 11.88
CA GLY A 13 6.67 -0.89 10.62
C GLY A 13 6.63 -2.30 10.01
N ALA A 14 6.80 -3.34 10.84
CA ALA A 14 6.75 -4.73 10.40
C ALA A 14 5.35 -5.15 9.91
N GLY A 15 4.29 -4.77 10.64
CA GLY A 15 2.93 -5.07 10.23
C GLY A 15 2.52 -4.35 8.95
N LEU A 16 3.02 -3.12 8.72
CA LEU A 16 2.82 -2.40 7.45
C LEU A 16 3.52 -3.09 6.27
N ALA A 17 4.76 -3.55 6.47
CA ALA A 17 5.49 -4.29 5.43
C ALA A 17 4.74 -5.58 5.06
N VAL A 18 4.27 -6.33 6.06
CA VAL A 18 3.43 -7.52 5.83
C VAL A 18 2.16 -7.14 5.08
N ALA A 19 1.46 -6.08 5.50
CA ALA A 19 0.23 -5.66 4.86
C ALA A 19 0.41 -5.26 3.39
N ALA A 20 1.42 -4.43 3.10
CA ALA A 20 1.74 -4.01 1.75
C ALA A 20 2.10 -5.21 0.86
N GLN A 21 2.91 -6.15 1.37
CA GLN A 21 3.24 -7.38 0.65
C GLN A 21 1.97 -8.18 0.31
N ARG A 22 1.07 -8.35 1.27
CA ARG A 22 -0.19 -9.10 1.05
C ARG A 22 -1.09 -8.43 0.02
N ILE A 23 -1.24 -7.10 0.06
CA ILE A 23 -2.02 -6.36 -0.94
C ILE A 23 -1.44 -6.58 -2.33
N LEU A 24 -0.12 -6.46 -2.48
CA LEU A 24 0.57 -6.71 -3.75
C LEU A 24 0.35 -8.16 -4.20
N GLU A 25 0.60 -9.15 -3.35
CA GLU A 25 0.42 -10.57 -3.67
C GLU A 25 -1.02 -10.89 -4.11
N GLN A 26 -2.03 -10.35 -3.41
CA GLN A 26 -3.44 -10.61 -3.71
C GLN A 26 -3.89 -10.02 -5.04
N HIS A 27 -3.28 -8.91 -5.48
CA HIS A 27 -3.67 -8.24 -6.72
C HIS A 27 -2.76 -8.61 -7.90
N GLY A 28 -1.69 -9.39 -7.70
CA GLY A 28 -0.75 -9.74 -8.76
C GLY A 28 0.37 -8.69 -8.95
N GLY A 29 0.80 -8.08 -7.85
CA GLY A 29 1.87 -7.09 -7.79
C GLY A 29 1.39 -5.64 -7.92
N VAL A 30 2.33 -4.74 -8.17
CA VAL A 30 2.07 -3.29 -8.32
C VAL A 30 1.08 -3.03 -9.45
N GLN A 31 1.19 -3.76 -10.56
CA GLN A 31 0.28 -3.62 -11.71
C GLN A 31 -1.18 -3.91 -11.33
N GLY A 32 -1.40 -4.93 -10.49
CA GLY A 32 -2.71 -5.27 -9.98
C GLY A 32 -3.32 -4.18 -9.12
N VAL A 33 -2.52 -3.65 -8.20
CA VAL A 33 -2.92 -2.52 -7.34
C VAL A 33 -3.27 -1.29 -8.18
N VAL A 34 -2.45 -0.98 -9.20
CA VAL A 34 -2.70 0.10 -10.15
C VAL A 34 -4.03 -0.11 -10.89
N ASN A 35 -4.27 -1.31 -11.40
CA ASN A 35 -5.53 -1.64 -12.06
C ASN A 35 -6.73 -1.54 -11.12
N GLN A 36 -6.59 -1.95 -9.86
CA GLN A 36 -7.66 -1.85 -8.87
C GLN A 36 -8.00 -0.39 -8.59
N MET A 37 -6.99 0.46 -8.36
CA MET A 37 -7.21 1.89 -8.16
C MET A 37 -7.84 2.57 -9.38
N GLN A 38 -7.40 2.21 -10.58
CA GLN A 38 -7.99 2.71 -11.83
C GLN A 38 -9.48 2.34 -11.95
N GLN A 39 -9.86 1.10 -11.61
CA GLN A 39 -11.26 0.65 -11.64
C GLN A 39 -12.17 1.43 -10.67
N HIS A 40 -11.60 1.97 -9.59
CA HIS A 40 -12.30 2.79 -8.60
C HIS A 40 -12.24 4.29 -8.89
N GLY A 41 -11.77 4.70 -10.07
CA GLY A 41 -11.68 6.11 -10.46
C GLY A 41 -10.48 6.86 -9.88
N LEU A 42 -9.55 6.16 -9.23
CA LEU A 42 -8.29 6.72 -8.69
C LEU A 42 -7.12 6.52 -9.66
N GLY A 43 -7.43 6.45 -10.95
CA GLY A 43 -6.42 6.22 -12.00
C GLY A 43 -5.38 7.32 -12.05
N ASP A 44 -5.78 8.59 -11.97
CA ASP A 44 -4.86 9.74 -11.95
C ASP A 44 -4.00 9.75 -10.68
N THR A 45 -4.57 9.40 -9.53
CA THR A 45 -3.85 9.29 -8.26
C THR A 45 -2.75 8.24 -8.37
N VAL A 46 -3.09 7.01 -8.76
CA VAL A 46 -2.09 5.94 -8.85
C VAL A 46 -1.08 6.17 -9.99
N ARG A 47 -1.50 6.82 -11.08
CA ARG A 47 -0.59 7.23 -12.16
C ARG A 47 0.42 8.26 -11.72
N SER A 48 0.04 9.18 -10.81
CA SER A 48 0.98 10.15 -10.27
C SER A 48 2.12 9.45 -9.50
N TRP A 49 1.82 8.34 -8.82
CA TRP A 49 2.79 7.54 -8.08
C TRP A 49 3.68 6.69 -8.97
N VAL A 50 3.16 6.27 -10.12
CA VAL A 50 3.96 5.54 -11.11
C VAL A 50 4.83 6.50 -11.92
N SER A 51 4.46 7.78 -12.00
CA SER A 51 5.18 8.80 -12.76
C SER A 51 6.33 9.39 -11.96
N THR A 52 7.23 10.11 -12.61
CA THR A 52 8.35 10.84 -11.96
C THR A 52 7.92 12.19 -11.38
N GLY A 53 6.62 12.45 -11.31
CA GLY A 53 6.03 13.70 -10.84
C GLY A 53 5.70 13.69 -9.34
N PRO A 54 5.05 14.74 -8.81
CA PRO A 54 4.60 14.75 -7.44
C PRO A 54 3.48 13.73 -7.20
N ASN A 55 3.64 12.91 -6.16
CA ASN A 55 2.65 11.94 -5.75
C ASN A 55 1.39 12.62 -5.19
N LEU A 56 0.24 12.31 -5.77
CA LEU A 56 -1.04 12.79 -5.28
C LEU A 56 -1.39 12.12 -3.94
N PRO A 57 -1.92 12.87 -2.97
CA PRO A 57 -2.36 12.30 -1.71
C PRO A 57 -3.59 11.40 -1.93
N ILE A 58 -3.73 10.38 -1.10
CA ILE A 58 -4.91 9.52 -1.02
C ILE A 58 -5.41 9.48 0.42
N THR A 59 -6.71 9.29 0.62
CA THR A 59 -7.30 9.16 1.95
C THR A 59 -7.47 7.71 2.36
N ALA A 60 -7.54 7.45 3.66
CA ALA A 60 -7.83 6.12 4.21
C ALA A 60 -9.16 5.55 3.67
N GLU A 61 -10.17 6.41 3.48
CA GLU A 61 -11.47 6.02 2.91
C GLU A 61 -11.33 5.56 1.46
N GLN A 62 -10.56 6.26 0.64
CA GLN A 62 -10.29 5.87 -0.75
C GLN A 62 -9.59 4.51 -0.83
N ILE A 63 -8.60 4.25 0.03
CA ILE A 63 -7.95 2.93 0.13
C ILE A 63 -8.97 1.86 0.52
N HIS A 64 -9.82 2.16 1.49
CA HIS A 64 -10.86 1.24 1.94
C HIS A 64 -11.89 0.94 0.84
N GLN A 65 -12.22 1.93 0.00
CA GLN A 65 -13.10 1.74 -1.17
C GLN A 65 -12.45 0.86 -2.24
N VAL A 66 -11.17 1.08 -2.55
CA VAL A 66 -10.42 0.34 -3.58
C VAL A 66 -10.29 -1.14 -3.23
N PHE A 67 -9.84 -1.45 -2.02
CA PHE A 67 -9.52 -2.82 -1.61
C PHE A 67 -10.70 -3.51 -0.91
N GLY A 68 -11.67 -2.75 -0.41
CA GLY A 68 -12.82 -3.25 0.33
C GLY A 68 -12.51 -3.59 1.79
N SER A 69 -13.53 -3.48 2.64
CA SER A 69 -13.42 -3.71 4.07
C SER A 69 -12.97 -5.12 4.44
N GLY A 70 -13.40 -6.13 3.68
CA GLY A 70 -13.04 -7.53 3.95
C GLY A 70 -11.54 -7.80 3.78
N THR A 71 -10.95 -7.27 2.70
CA THR A 71 -9.52 -7.37 2.43
C THR A 71 -8.72 -6.63 3.50
N ILE A 72 -9.10 -5.39 3.80
CA ILE A 72 -8.42 -4.57 4.80
C ILE A 72 -8.49 -5.22 6.19
N ASP A 73 -9.64 -5.75 6.61
CA ASP A 73 -9.81 -6.42 7.90
C ASP A 73 -8.93 -7.69 8.01
N GLU A 74 -8.89 -8.50 6.96
CA GLU A 74 -8.08 -9.72 6.90
C GLU A 74 -6.57 -9.40 7.03
N ILE A 75 -6.13 -8.40 6.27
CA ILE A 75 -4.73 -7.96 6.27
C ILE A 75 -4.36 -7.30 7.59
N ALA A 76 -5.23 -6.46 8.13
CA ALA A 76 -5.02 -5.80 9.42
C ALA A 76 -4.88 -6.82 10.56
N ARG A 77 -5.74 -7.84 10.60
CA ARG A 77 -5.65 -8.94 11.56
C ARG A 77 -4.31 -9.68 11.49
N ARG A 78 -3.82 -9.95 10.27
CA ARG A 78 -2.53 -10.60 10.05
C ARG A 78 -1.35 -9.71 10.43
N ALA A 79 -1.47 -8.41 10.17
CA ALA A 79 -0.49 -7.40 10.55
C ALA A 79 -0.52 -7.07 12.06
N GLY A 80 -1.50 -7.60 12.82
CA GLY A 80 -1.69 -7.24 14.23
C GLY A 80 -2.15 -5.79 14.42
N MET A 81 -2.85 -5.23 13.43
CA MET A 81 -3.30 -3.85 13.39
C MET A 81 -4.81 -3.74 13.33
N ASN A 82 -5.31 -2.55 13.67
CA ASN A 82 -6.70 -2.20 13.40
C ASN A 82 -6.86 -1.79 11.92
N PRO A 83 -7.96 -2.16 11.25
CA PRO A 83 -8.20 -1.85 9.84
C PRO A 83 -8.14 -0.35 9.54
N GLN A 84 -8.65 0.49 10.45
CA GLN A 84 -8.64 1.94 10.33
C GLN A 84 -7.23 2.53 10.47
N GLN A 85 -6.38 1.95 11.33
CA GLN A 85 -4.98 2.35 11.44
C GLN A 85 -4.20 1.91 10.21
N LEU A 86 -4.45 0.69 9.72
CA LEU A 86 -3.84 0.18 8.51
C LEU A 86 -4.12 1.11 7.32
N THR A 87 -5.39 1.45 7.04
CA THR A 87 -5.72 2.33 5.91
C THR A 87 -5.13 3.72 6.03
N GLN A 88 -5.04 4.28 7.24
CA GLN A 88 -4.37 5.56 7.47
C GLN A 88 -2.87 5.50 7.17
N GLN A 89 -2.20 4.44 7.59
CA GLN A 89 -0.78 4.25 7.35
C GLN A 89 -0.50 3.93 5.87
N LEU A 90 -1.31 3.08 5.24
CA LEU A 90 -1.23 2.81 3.80
C LEU A 90 -1.43 4.10 3.00
N ALA A 91 -2.33 4.99 3.41
CA ALA A 91 -2.58 6.25 2.71
C ALA A 91 -1.34 7.17 2.65
N GLN A 92 -0.48 7.08 3.65
CA GLN A 92 0.78 7.82 3.70
C GLN A 92 1.91 7.08 2.99
N PHE A 93 1.94 5.74 3.10
CA PHE A 93 3.05 4.92 2.63
C PHE A 93 2.92 4.44 1.17
N PHE A 94 1.71 4.11 0.70
CA PHE A 94 1.48 3.60 -0.65
C PHE A 94 2.01 4.50 -1.78
N PRO A 95 1.76 5.84 -1.73
CA PRO A 95 2.28 6.73 -2.75
C PRO A 95 3.80 6.62 -2.91
N GLN A 96 4.51 6.58 -1.79
CA GLN A 96 5.97 6.47 -1.78
C GLN A 96 6.44 5.05 -2.14
N ALA A 97 5.76 4.01 -1.66
CA ALA A 97 6.11 2.63 -1.95
C ALA A 97 6.00 2.32 -3.46
N ILE A 98 4.94 2.80 -4.10
CA ILE A 98 4.74 2.60 -5.54
C ILE A 98 5.77 3.41 -6.34
N ASP A 99 6.01 4.66 -5.99
CA ASP A 99 7.07 5.49 -6.59
C ASP A 99 8.45 4.82 -6.51
N HIS A 100 8.84 4.34 -5.32
CA HIS A 100 10.08 3.60 -5.12
C HIS A 100 10.18 2.30 -5.93
N LEU A 101 9.05 1.63 -6.18
CA LEU A 101 8.99 0.42 -7.01
C LEU A 101 8.88 0.73 -8.51
N THR A 102 8.66 1.99 -8.89
CA THR A 102 8.49 2.46 -10.28
C THR A 102 9.47 3.58 -10.66
N PRO A 103 10.79 3.42 -10.38
CA PRO A 103 11.78 4.50 -10.52
C PRO A 103 11.94 5.04 -11.96
N ASN A 104 11.49 4.28 -12.97
CA ASN A 104 11.55 4.67 -14.38
C ASN A 104 10.24 5.26 -14.93
N GLY A 105 9.30 5.66 -14.07
CA GLY A 105 8.00 6.12 -14.53
C GLY A 105 7.08 4.99 -15.03
N GLN A 106 7.45 3.74 -14.72
CA GLN A 106 6.87 2.53 -15.31
C GLN A 106 6.70 1.47 -14.24
N VAL A 107 5.55 0.81 -14.26
CA VAL A 107 5.34 -0.39 -13.45
C VAL A 107 6.31 -1.45 -13.93
N PRO A 108 7.20 -1.98 -13.07
CA PRO A 108 8.13 -3.02 -13.49
C PRO A 108 7.30 -4.18 -14.07
N PRO A 109 7.76 -4.80 -15.18
CA PRO A 109 7.14 -6.04 -15.63
C PRO A 109 7.13 -6.98 -14.44
N SER A 110 5.99 -7.60 -14.17
CA SER A 110 5.83 -8.62 -13.15
C SER A 110 6.87 -9.71 -13.45
N ASN A 111 8.06 -9.58 -12.86
CA ASN A 111 9.15 -10.50 -13.08
C ASN A 111 8.81 -11.75 -12.28
N PRO A 112 8.37 -12.88 -12.89
CA PRO A 112 8.45 -14.12 -12.18
C PRO A 112 9.94 -14.29 -11.87
N ALA A 113 10.30 -14.34 -10.58
CA ALA A 113 11.65 -14.71 -10.19
C ALA A 113 12.03 -15.96 -11.01
N THR A 114 13.07 -15.82 -11.82
CA THR A 114 13.60 -16.88 -12.69
C THR A 114 14.45 -17.82 -11.86
#